data_AF-A0A2T7LN88-F1
#
_entry.id   AF-A0A2T7LN88-F1
#
_cell.length_a   1.000
_cell.length_b   1.000
_cell.length_c   1.000
_cell.angle_alpha   90.00
_cell.angle_beta   90.00
_cell.angle_gamma   90.00
#
_symmetry.space_group_name_H-M   'P 1'
#
loop_
_entity.id
_entity.type
_entity.pdbx_description
1 polymer ?
#
loop_
_entity_poly.entity_id
_entity_poly.type
_entity_poly.pdbx_seq_one_letter_code
_entity_poly.pdbx_strand_id
1 'polypeptide(L)'
;MSPRSWHLRRHHGRALAEQGVTVLFKAYAERMAGRGKPWTFVASGAPLRENALVRTDGTSVEQSPSTCLPRLRELGLSFPE
;
A
#
# COMPACT_ATOMS: atom_id res chain seq x y z
N MET A 1 11.59 5.34 -12.19
CA MET A 1 11.28 4.96 -10.79
C MET A 1 12.59 4.93 -10.02
N SER A 2 12.66 5.56 -8.83
CA SER A 2 13.93 5.72 -8.10
C SER A 2 14.30 4.47 -7.28
N PRO A 3 15.59 4.13 -7.12
CA PRO A 3 16.04 3.04 -6.24
C PRO A 3 15.54 3.15 -4.80
N ARG A 4 15.39 4.39 -4.27
CA ARG A 4 14.85 4.63 -2.92
C ARG A 4 13.43 4.09 -2.75
N SER A 5 12.61 4.19 -3.79
CA SER A 5 11.24 3.68 -3.82
C SER A 5 11.15 2.15 -3.69
N TRP A 6 12.22 1.43 -4.01
CA TRP A 6 12.29 -0.03 -3.88
C TRP A 6 12.53 -0.49 -2.44
N HIS A 7 13.43 0.20 -1.74
CA HIS A 7 13.81 -0.16 -0.37
C HIS A 7 12.66 0.04 0.62
N LEU A 8 11.95 1.17 0.53
CA LEU A 8 10.77 1.44 1.35
C LEU A 8 9.69 0.36 1.18
N ARG A 9 9.45 -0.11 -0.06
CA ARG A 9 8.48 -1.19 -0.33
C ARG A 9 8.93 -2.54 0.23
N ARG A 10 10.23 -2.86 0.18
CA ARG A 10 10.73 -4.15 0.71
C ARG A 10 10.56 -4.26 2.22
N HIS A 11 10.91 -3.22 2.98
CA HIS A 11 10.86 -3.30 4.44
C HIS A 11 9.43 -3.32 4.98
N HIS A 12 8.56 -2.45 4.46
CA HIS A 12 7.14 -2.44 4.81
C HIS A 12 6.44 -3.72 4.34
N GLY A 13 6.67 -4.14 3.10
CA GLY A 13 6.03 -5.31 2.51
C GLY A 13 6.39 -6.59 3.26
N ARG A 14 7.64 -6.76 3.68
CA ARG A 14 8.07 -7.90 4.49
C ARG A 14 7.38 -7.94 5.85
N ALA A 15 7.42 -6.84 6.60
CA ALA A 15 6.81 -6.80 7.93
C ALA A 15 5.30 -7.04 7.89
N LEU A 16 4.60 -6.48 6.88
CA LEU A 16 3.17 -6.72 6.66
C LEU A 16 2.88 -8.18 6.29
N ALA A 17 3.68 -8.78 5.41
CA ALA A 17 3.52 -10.17 5.01
C ALA A 17 3.76 -11.15 6.18
N GLU A 18 4.75 -10.89 7.04
CA GLU A 18 5.01 -11.66 8.26
C GLU A 18 3.82 -11.63 9.25
N GLN A 19 2.94 -10.63 9.15
CA GLN A 19 1.71 -10.51 9.94
C GLN A 19 0.46 -11.06 9.24
N GLY A 20 0.59 -11.68 8.06
CA GLY A 20 -0.53 -12.24 7.30
C GLY A 20 -1.20 -11.26 6.32
N VAL A 21 -0.67 -10.05 6.17
CA VAL A 21 -1.21 -9.03 5.27
C VAL A 21 -0.62 -9.18 3.87
N THR A 22 -1.50 -9.32 2.88
CA THR A 22 -1.16 -9.20 1.47
C THR A 22 -1.21 -7.74 1.05
N VAL A 23 -0.15 -7.28 0.37
CA VAL A 23 -0.04 -5.92 -0.17
C VAL A 23 0.01 -5.95 -1.69
N LEU A 24 -0.82 -5.15 -2.34
CA LEU A 24 -0.83 -4.97 -3.79
C LEU A 24 -0.61 -3.50 -4.16
N PHE A 25 0.32 -3.27 -5.08
CA PHE A 25 0.46 -2.01 -5.79
C PHE A 25 0.06 -2.21 -7.24
N LYS A 26 -0.88 -1.39 -7.74
CA LYS A 26 -1.36 -1.48 -9.12
C LYS A 26 -1.35 -0.12 -9.80
N ALA A 27 -0.84 -0.08 -11.03
CA ALA A 27 -0.97 1.07 -11.92
C ALA A 27 -2.14 0.86 -12.88
N TYR A 28 -2.94 1.90 -13.09
CA TYR A 28 -4.06 1.91 -14.03
C TYR A 28 -3.73 2.83 -15.21
N ALA A 29 -3.46 2.25 -16.38
CA ALA A 29 -3.05 2.98 -17.59
C ALA A 29 -4.08 4.04 -18.02
N GLU A 30 -5.36 3.73 -17.91
CA GLU A 30 -6.47 4.64 -18.18
C GLU A 30 -6.36 5.97 -17.40
N ARG A 31 -5.90 5.92 -16.14
CA ARG A 31 -5.75 7.09 -15.27
C ARG A 31 -4.42 7.80 -15.46
N MET A 32 -3.42 7.12 -16.04
CA MET A 32 -2.15 7.74 -16.41
C MET A 32 -2.35 8.71 -17.58
N ALA A 33 -3.18 8.33 -18.55
CA ALA A 33 -3.51 9.18 -19.69
C ALA A 33 -4.39 10.38 -19.31
N GLY A 34 -5.32 10.20 -18.35
CA GLY A 34 -6.27 11.23 -17.95
C GLY A 34 -6.07 11.71 -16.51
N ARG A 35 -5.11 12.61 -16.25
CA ARG A 35 -4.89 13.44 -15.04
C ARG A 35 -5.35 12.87 -13.67
N GLY A 36 -5.34 11.55 -13.50
CA GLY A 36 -5.92 10.86 -12.35
C GLY A 36 -4.86 10.51 -11.32
N LYS A 37 -5.26 9.73 -10.32
CA LYS A 37 -4.36 9.00 -9.43
C LYS A 37 -4.17 7.59 -9.98
N PRO A 38 -3.12 7.31 -10.78
CA PRO A 38 -3.01 6.05 -11.49
C PRO A 38 -2.53 4.90 -10.60
N TRP A 39 -2.00 5.19 -9.42
CA TRP A 39 -1.49 4.18 -8.51
C TRP A 39 -2.53 3.85 -7.44
N THR A 40 -2.74 2.57 -7.20
CA THR A 40 -3.57 2.06 -6.10
C THR A 40 -2.72 1.19 -5.20
N PHE A 41 -2.79 1.45 -3.90
CA PHE A 41 -2.31 0.58 -2.83
C PHE A 41 -3.49 -0.17 -2.22
N VAL A 42 -3.32 -1.45 -1.97
CA VAL A 42 -4.30 -2.30 -1.29
C VAL A 42 -3.61 -3.15 -0.23
N ALA A 43 -4.21 -3.21 0.95
CA ALA A 43 -3.85 -4.15 2.02
C ALA A 43 -5.08 -4.98 2.42
N SER A 44 -4.89 -6.29 2.53
CA SER A 44 -5.95 -7.27 2.84
C SER A 44 -5.36 -8.49 3.54
N GLY A 45 -6.20 -9.31 4.18
CA GLY A 45 -5.79 -10.52 4.90
C GLY A 45 -5.64 -10.30 6.39
N ALA A 46 -5.49 -11.39 7.15
CA ALA A 46 -5.40 -11.33 8.61
C ALA A 46 -4.24 -10.42 9.07
N PRO A 47 -4.38 -9.69 10.19
CA PRO A 47 -5.51 -9.60 11.12
C PRO A 47 -6.61 -8.62 10.68
N LEU A 48 -6.55 -8.08 9.45
CA LEU A 48 -7.70 -7.35 8.91
C LEU A 48 -8.88 -8.33 8.83
N ARG A 49 -10.10 -7.87 9.17
CA ARG A 49 -11.31 -8.71 9.06
C ARG A 49 -11.39 -9.32 7.66
N GLU A 50 -11.96 -10.51 7.48
CA GLU A 50 -11.97 -11.23 6.19
C GLU A 50 -12.49 -10.40 5.00
N ASN A 51 -13.36 -9.41 5.25
CA ASN A 51 -13.89 -8.49 4.24
C ASN A 51 -13.34 -7.06 4.34
N ALA A 52 -12.39 -6.80 5.25
CA ALA A 52 -11.75 -5.50 5.40
C ALA A 52 -10.55 -5.39 4.45
N LEU A 53 -10.68 -4.44 3.53
CA LEU A 53 -9.65 -4.08 2.57
C LEU A 53 -9.36 -2.60 2.74
N VAL A 54 -8.09 -2.25 3.03
CA VAL A 54 -7.68 -0.85 3.10
C VAL A 54 -7.08 -0.48 1.75
N ARG A 55 -7.71 0.47 1.06
CA ARG A 55 -7.32 0.90 -0.27
C ARG A 55 -7.17 2.41 -0.35
N THR A 56 -6.11 2.84 -1.03
CA THR A 56 -5.83 4.25 -1.28
C THR A 56 -5.26 4.44 -2.68
N ASP A 57 -5.67 5.51 -3.35
CA ASP A 57 -5.16 5.89 -4.67
C ASP A 57 -4.18 7.07 -4.54
N GLY A 58 -3.13 7.11 -5.36
CA GLY A 58 -2.06 8.12 -5.36
C GLY A 58 -1.60 8.52 -6.76
N THR A 59 -1.01 9.72 -6.87
CA THR A 59 -0.41 10.19 -8.14
C THR A 59 0.92 9.50 -8.44
N SER A 60 1.58 8.97 -7.40
CA SER A 60 2.77 8.14 -7.48
C SER A 60 2.61 6.88 -6.62
N VAL A 61 3.48 5.91 -6.85
CA VAL A 61 3.53 4.68 -6.06
C VAL A 61 3.87 4.96 -4.59
N GLU A 62 4.71 5.97 -4.30
CA GLU A 62 5.09 6.40 -2.95
C GLU A 62 3.97 7.15 -2.25
N GLN A 63 3.15 7.90 -3.00
CA GLN A 63 2.00 8.59 -2.42
C GLN A 63 0.82 7.64 -2.17
N SER A 64 0.65 6.60 -2.99
CA SER A 64 -0.48 5.67 -2.84
C SER A 64 -0.62 5.06 -1.44
N PRO A 65 0.43 4.66 -0.69
CA PRO A 65 0.29 4.14 0.68
C PRO A 65 0.15 5.20 1.77
N SER A 66 0.30 6.50 1.47
CA SER A 66 0.48 7.54 2.50
C SER A 66 -0.66 7.64 3.53
N THR A 67 -1.90 7.42 3.12
CA THR A 67 -3.07 7.36 4.03
C THR A 67 -3.33 5.96 4.57
N CYS A 68 -2.83 4.92 3.88
CA CYS A 68 -3.08 3.53 4.26
C CYS A 68 -2.17 3.07 5.40
N LEU A 69 -0.89 3.45 5.38
CA LEU A 69 0.06 3.05 6.43
C LEU A 69 -0.37 3.53 7.84
N PRO A 70 -0.77 4.80 8.06
CA PRO A 70 -1.32 5.21 9.35
C PRO A 70 -2.54 4.38 9.76
N ARG A 71 -3.45 4.10 8.81
CA ARG A 71 -4.66 3.32 9.09
C ARG A 71 -4.35 1.87 9.47
N LEU A 72 -3.35 1.25 8.84
CA LEU A 72 -2.91 -0.10 9.20
C LEU A 72 -2.31 -0.14 10.60
N ARG A 73 -1.58 0.92 11.02
CA ARG A 73 -1.09 1.05 12.40
C ARG A 73 -2.23 1.18 13.41
N GLU A 74 -3.27 1.95 13.11
CA GLU A 74 -4.49 2.05 13.94
C GLU A 74 -5.21 0.70 14.10
N LEU A 75 -5.06 -0.20 13.12
CA LEU A 75 -5.61 -1.56 13.15
C LEU A 75 -4.68 -2.56 13.85
N GLY A 76 -3.59 -2.10 14.46
CA GLY A 76 -2.67 -2.90 15.28
C GLY A 76 -1.50 -3.52 14.52
N LEU A 77 -1.27 -3.16 13.26
CA LEU A 77 -0.14 -3.66 12.47
C LEU A 77 1.14 -2.89 12.79
N SER A 78 2.24 -3.63 12.93
CA SER A 78 3.56 -3.08 13.24
C SER A 78 4.50 -3.17 12.04
N PHE A 79 5.09 -2.05 11.61
CA PHE A 79 6.06 -2.04 10.52
C PHE A 79 6.95 -0.79 10.61
N PRO A 80 8.18 -0.82 10.02
CA PRO A 80 9.13 0.29 10.04
C PRO A 80 8.54 1.60 9.51
N GLU A 81 9.17 2.74 9.81
CA GLU A 81 8.80 4.05 9.22
C GLU A 81 9.19 4.18 7.75
#